data_AF-A0A2D5ESI9-F1
#
_entry.id   AF-A0A2D5ESI9-F1
#
_cell.length_a   1.000
_cell.length_b   1.000
_cell.length_c   1.000
_cell.angle_alpha   90.00
_cell.angle_beta   90.00
_cell.angle_gamma   90.00
#
_symmetry.space_group_name_H-M   'P 1'
#
loop_
_entity.id
_entity.type
_entity.pdbx_description
1 polymer ?
#
loop_
_entity_poly.entity_id
_entity_poly.type
_entity_poly.pdbx_seq_one_letter_code
_entity_poly.pdbx_strand_id
1 'polypeptide(L)'
;MRTPRLLPIPALLLAACAHDPAPPAATPSADPTPIEGPAGLDAERETPSRVDELAAALSTPSYRVDVGGFVHRAEHLPTRGRRLVTPDATLEVYPFEDARRAARFAVRISPDGRHVDGKRFPWLEATHFWLLGRHLILLRGVEPTLMARLDRHPSAIRLTERMDQADPTRAAARAGERVRRAVATRLETTQGALRVREVELVRWEAPCEALQTDASTASCAEPLLGWRVTLDHHDQPLIARTDLMGARLAIEGS
;
A
#
# COMPACT_ATOMS: atom_id res chain seq x y z
N MET A 1 -32.21 -28.24 -38.27
CA MET A 1 -32.47 -28.93 -36.98
C MET A 1 -31.29 -29.86 -36.72
N ARG A 2 -30.41 -29.52 -35.76
CA ARG A 2 -29.23 -30.31 -35.39
C ARG A 2 -29.42 -30.83 -33.97
N THR A 3 -29.32 -32.14 -33.81
CA THR A 3 -29.47 -32.88 -32.56
C THR A 3 -28.24 -32.70 -31.66
N PRO A 4 -28.41 -32.52 -30.34
CA PRO A 4 -27.29 -32.46 -29.40
C PRO A 4 -26.80 -33.88 -29.06
N ARG A 5 -25.48 -34.09 -29.09
CA ARG A 5 -24.82 -35.31 -28.57
C ARG A 5 -24.43 -35.06 -27.12
N LEU A 6 -25.02 -35.84 -26.21
CA LEU A 6 -24.63 -35.96 -24.82
C LEU A 6 -23.40 -36.88 -24.73
N LEU A 7 -22.33 -36.41 -24.09
CA LEU A 7 -21.15 -37.19 -23.72
C LEU A 7 -21.24 -37.56 -22.23
N PRO A 8 -21.02 -38.83 -21.85
CA PRO A 8 -21.04 -39.25 -20.45
C PRO A 8 -19.74 -38.85 -19.74
N ILE A 9 -19.88 -38.27 -18.54
CA ILE A 9 -18.77 -37.97 -17.62
C ILE A 9 -18.56 -39.21 -16.72
N PRO A 10 -17.34 -39.78 -16.65
CA PRO A 10 -17.06 -40.86 -15.72
C PRO A 10 -16.86 -40.31 -14.30
N ALA A 11 -17.60 -40.88 -13.35
CA ALA A 11 -17.43 -40.65 -11.93
C ALA A 11 -16.17 -41.38 -11.43
N LEU A 12 -15.19 -40.62 -10.95
CA LEU A 12 -14.01 -41.14 -10.26
C LEU A 12 -14.21 -40.96 -8.75
N LEU A 13 -14.57 -42.06 -8.09
CA LEU A 13 -14.55 -42.21 -6.64
C LEU A 13 -13.13 -42.57 -6.20
N LEU A 14 -12.47 -41.68 -5.47
CA LEU A 14 -11.24 -41.99 -4.74
C LEU A 14 -11.52 -41.86 -3.25
N ALA A 15 -11.73 -43.02 -2.61
CA ALA A 15 -11.62 -43.19 -1.18
C ALA A 15 -10.14 -43.41 -0.84
N ALA A 16 -9.57 -42.60 0.04
CA ALA A 16 -8.30 -42.88 0.69
C ALA A 16 -8.44 -42.60 2.18
N CYS A 17 -8.57 -43.68 2.95
CA CYS A 17 -8.44 -43.69 4.40
C CYS A 17 -6.94 -43.58 4.73
N ALA A 18 -6.53 -42.52 5.43
CA ALA A 18 -5.20 -42.42 6.00
C ALA A 18 -5.32 -42.22 7.52
N HIS A 19 -4.81 -43.25 8.20
CA HIS A 19 -4.64 -43.51 9.61
C HIS A 19 -3.92 -42.38 10.37
N ASP A 20 -4.55 -41.80 11.40
CA ASP A 20 -3.90 -40.89 12.35
C ASP A 20 -3.15 -41.69 13.42
N PRO A 21 -1.82 -41.55 13.57
CA PRO A 21 -1.11 -42.08 14.72
C PRO A 21 -1.36 -41.20 15.96
N ALA A 22 -1.59 -41.87 17.10
CA ALA A 22 -1.86 -41.25 18.39
C ALA A 22 -0.77 -40.23 18.81
N PRO A 23 -1.16 -39.09 19.41
CA PRO A 23 -0.20 -38.10 19.90
C PRO A 23 0.57 -38.64 21.12
N PRO A 24 1.88 -38.34 21.24
CA PRO A 24 2.65 -38.67 22.43
C PRO A 24 2.15 -37.88 23.65
N ALA A 25 2.18 -38.55 24.80
CA ALA A 25 1.75 -38.03 26.09
C ALA A 25 2.40 -36.69 26.45
N ALA A 26 1.57 -35.74 26.85
CA ALA A 26 1.99 -34.44 27.35
C ALA A 26 2.88 -34.60 28.60
N THR A 27 4.08 -34.04 28.54
CA THR A 27 4.96 -33.84 29.69
C THR A 27 4.35 -32.77 30.60
N PRO A 28 4.40 -32.90 31.93
CA PRO A 28 3.87 -31.89 32.85
C PRO A 28 4.56 -30.54 32.62
N SER A 29 3.72 -29.53 32.34
CA SER A 29 4.09 -28.13 32.21
C SER A 29 4.69 -27.64 33.53
N ALA A 30 5.98 -27.35 33.54
CA ALA A 30 6.60 -26.57 34.60
C ALA A 30 5.95 -25.18 34.62
N ASP A 31 5.61 -24.71 35.81
CA ASP A 31 5.13 -23.35 36.06
C ASP A 31 6.06 -22.32 35.39
N PRO A 32 5.52 -21.36 34.61
CA PRO A 32 6.34 -20.29 34.07
C PRO A 32 6.81 -19.43 35.23
N THR A 33 8.10 -19.54 35.54
CA THR A 33 8.79 -18.52 36.33
C THR A 33 8.59 -17.18 35.62
N PRO A 34 8.23 -16.09 36.32
CA PRO A 34 8.20 -14.77 35.73
C PRO A 34 9.57 -14.47 35.12
N ILE A 35 9.64 -14.44 33.79
CA ILE A 35 10.82 -13.91 33.11
C ILE A 35 10.76 -12.42 33.36
N GLU A 36 11.48 -11.96 34.38
CA GLU A 36 11.94 -10.58 34.46
C GLU A 36 12.75 -10.32 33.20
N GLY A 37 12.06 -9.79 32.18
CA GLY A 37 12.71 -9.35 30.95
C GLY A 37 13.79 -8.35 31.32
N PRO A 38 14.95 -8.36 30.65
CA PRO A 38 16.03 -7.44 30.97
C PRO A 38 15.51 -6.00 30.84
N ALA A 39 15.26 -5.39 32.00
CA ALA A 39 15.14 -3.96 32.18
C ALA A 39 16.53 -3.36 31.92
N GLY A 40 16.88 -3.26 30.64
CA GLY A 40 18.25 -2.98 30.22
C GLY A 40 18.50 -3.32 28.76
N LEU A 41 17.49 -3.21 27.88
CA LEU A 41 17.81 -2.81 26.51
C LEU A 41 18.07 -1.32 26.60
N ASP A 42 19.35 -1.00 26.72
CA ASP A 42 19.90 0.28 26.39
C ASP A 42 19.07 0.89 25.28
N ALA A 43 18.35 1.96 25.62
CA ALA A 43 17.97 2.95 24.65
C ALA A 43 19.29 3.46 24.06
N GLU A 44 19.82 2.71 23.10
CA GLU A 44 20.77 3.21 22.11
C GLU A 44 20.22 4.58 21.77
N ARG A 45 20.96 5.60 22.18
CA ARG A 45 20.63 7.00 21.95
C ARG A 45 20.64 7.18 20.44
N GLU A 46 19.52 6.81 19.83
CA GLU A 46 19.15 7.12 18.48
C GLU A 46 19.31 8.62 18.40
N THR A 47 20.43 9.06 17.80
CA THR A 47 20.93 10.41 17.95
C THR A 47 19.82 11.35 17.51
N PRO A 48 19.12 12.04 18.44
CA PRO A 48 17.94 12.84 18.11
C PRO A 48 18.26 13.83 16.98
N SER A 49 19.53 14.25 16.96
CA SER A 49 20.14 15.12 15.96
C SER A 49 19.72 14.81 14.53
N ARG A 50 19.66 13.55 14.06
CA ARG A 50 19.43 13.31 12.62
C ARG A 50 17.97 13.45 12.17
N VAL A 51 17.01 13.10 13.02
CA VAL A 51 15.59 13.33 12.71
C VAL A 51 15.25 14.81 12.87
N ASP A 52 15.83 15.46 13.87
CA ASP A 52 15.73 16.91 14.09
C ASP A 52 16.38 17.69 12.93
N GLU A 53 17.55 17.25 12.44
CA GLU A 53 18.24 17.81 11.26
C GLU A 53 17.38 17.66 10.00
N LEU A 54 16.75 16.50 9.79
CA LEU A 54 15.82 16.30 8.67
C LEU A 54 14.59 17.21 8.79
N ALA A 55 13.99 17.32 9.97
CA ALA A 55 12.87 18.22 10.22
C ALA A 55 13.26 19.69 9.94
N ALA A 56 14.44 20.11 10.39
CA ALA A 56 14.98 21.44 10.12
C ALA A 56 15.24 21.66 8.62
N ALA A 57 15.81 20.68 7.91
CA ALA A 57 16.08 20.75 6.47
C ALA A 57 14.79 20.79 5.62
N LEU A 58 13.71 20.17 6.09
CA LEU A 58 12.40 20.22 5.44
C LEU A 58 11.62 21.50 5.79
N SER A 59 11.96 22.16 6.89
CA SER A 59 11.32 23.40 7.34
C SER A 59 11.78 24.63 6.57
N THR A 60 10.91 25.64 6.47
CA THR A 60 11.20 26.99 5.95
C THR A 60 10.44 28.04 6.75
N PRO A 61 10.72 29.35 6.55
CA PRO A 61 10.01 30.41 7.28
C PRO A 61 8.48 30.34 7.20
N SER A 62 7.91 29.82 6.09
CA SER A 62 6.47 29.67 5.89
C SER A 62 5.96 28.23 6.00
N TYR A 63 6.81 27.27 6.34
CA TYR A 63 6.43 25.84 6.37
C TYR A 63 7.19 25.14 7.49
N ARG A 64 6.48 24.78 8.56
CA ARG A 64 7.07 24.19 9.75
C ARG A 64 6.90 22.66 9.73
N VAL A 65 7.97 21.95 10.06
CA VAL A 65 7.95 20.49 10.29
C VAL A 65 8.31 20.23 11.74
N ASP A 66 7.36 19.70 12.50
CA ASP A 66 7.52 19.39 13.91
C ASP A 66 7.86 17.91 14.13
N VAL A 67 8.75 17.64 15.08
CA VAL A 67 9.08 16.26 15.45
C VAL A 67 8.03 15.72 16.42
N GLY A 68 7.29 14.72 15.98
CA GLY A 68 6.23 14.06 16.74
C GLY A 68 6.68 12.84 17.54
N GLY A 69 5.69 12.05 17.97
CA GLY A 69 5.89 10.82 18.72
C GLY A 69 6.51 9.68 17.90
N PHE A 70 6.82 8.59 18.58
CA PHE A 70 7.28 7.36 17.94
C PHE A 70 6.12 6.60 17.29
N VAL A 71 6.43 5.85 16.23
CA VAL A 71 5.52 4.92 15.57
C VAL A 71 6.21 3.56 15.41
N HIS A 72 5.46 2.46 15.52
CA HIS A 72 6.00 1.13 15.29
C HIS A 72 5.07 0.35 14.36
N ARG A 73 5.64 -0.28 13.34
CA ARG A 73 4.92 -1.04 12.30
C ARG A 73 5.60 -2.39 12.08
N ALA A 74 5.67 -3.18 13.16
CA ALA A 74 6.47 -4.42 13.21
C ALA A 74 6.20 -5.38 12.04
N GLU A 75 4.98 -5.40 11.51
CA GLU A 75 4.57 -6.27 10.41
C GLU A 75 5.25 -5.95 9.07
N HIS A 76 5.57 -4.68 8.84
CA HIS A 76 6.08 -4.18 7.55
C HIS A 76 7.45 -3.54 7.66
N LEU A 77 7.80 -2.95 8.81
CA LEU A 77 9.00 -2.14 8.99
C LEU A 77 9.78 -2.65 10.22
N PRO A 78 11.10 -2.91 10.07
CA PRO A 78 11.87 -3.65 11.06
C PRO A 78 12.27 -2.81 12.27
N THR A 79 12.08 -1.49 12.22
CA THR A 79 12.53 -0.56 13.27
C THR A 79 11.38 0.32 13.76
N ARG A 80 11.56 0.89 14.96
CA ARG A 80 10.69 1.94 15.48
C ARG A 80 11.00 3.23 14.72
N GLY A 81 9.97 3.90 14.23
CA GLY A 81 10.10 5.18 13.53
C GLY A 81 9.76 6.38 14.40
N ARG A 82 10.02 7.56 13.86
CA ARG A 82 9.63 8.88 14.40
C ARG A 82 8.67 9.56 13.43
N ARG A 83 7.63 10.22 13.94
CA ARG A 83 6.76 11.06 13.11
C ARG A 83 7.36 12.45 12.90
N LEU A 84 7.26 12.96 11.69
CA LEU A 84 7.40 14.37 11.38
C LEU A 84 6.03 14.89 10.98
N VAL A 85 5.54 15.92 11.64
CA VAL A 85 4.19 16.45 11.48
C VAL A 85 4.27 17.81 10.82
N THR A 86 3.41 18.02 9.84
CA THR A 86 3.19 19.30 9.17
C THR A 86 1.69 19.63 9.27
N PRO A 87 1.25 20.84 8.91
CA PRO A 87 -0.17 21.17 8.92
C PRO A 87 -1.03 20.23 8.08
N ASP A 88 -0.47 19.75 6.96
CA ASP A 88 -1.24 19.05 5.92
C ASP A 88 -0.88 17.56 5.77
N ALA A 89 0.18 17.10 6.45
CA ALA A 89 0.69 15.74 6.29
C ALA A 89 1.52 15.25 7.47
N THR A 90 1.61 13.92 7.59
CA THR A 90 2.52 13.23 8.50
C THR A 90 3.50 12.38 7.71
N LEU A 91 4.80 12.53 7.99
CA LEU A 91 5.85 11.62 7.53
C LEU A 91 6.28 10.73 8.68
N GLU A 92 6.77 9.55 8.34
CA GLU A 92 7.35 8.59 9.28
C GLU A 92 8.79 8.30 8.84
N VAL A 93 9.73 8.44 9.76
CA VAL A 93 11.16 8.25 9.50
C VAL A 93 11.62 7.03 10.27
N TYR A 94 12.10 6.03 9.55
CA TYR A 94 12.54 4.74 10.07
C TYR A 94 14.05 4.64 9.96
N PRO A 95 14.79 4.76 11.08
CA PRO A 95 16.22 4.59 11.08
C PRO A 95 16.58 3.11 10.89
N PHE A 96 17.69 2.89 10.19
CA PHE A 96 18.41 1.63 10.17
C PHE A 96 19.77 1.83 10.83
N GLU A 97 20.38 0.71 11.21
CA GLU A 97 21.75 0.65 11.72
C GLU A 97 22.73 1.40 10.80
N ASP A 98 22.67 1.11 9.49
CA ASP A 98 23.51 1.73 8.48
C ASP A 98 22.79 1.89 7.12
N ALA A 99 23.42 2.63 6.21
CA ALA A 99 22.90 2.90 4.87
C ALA A 99 22.80 1.64 3.98
N ARG A 100 23.67 0.65 4.17
CA ARG A 100 23.63 -0.60 3.39
C ARG A 100 22.42 -1.43 3.78
N ARG A 101 22.09 -1.51 5.08
CA ARG A 101 20.91 -2.20 5.60
C ARG A 101 19.63 -1.52 5.12
N ALA A 102 19.59 -0.19 5.14
CA ALA A 102 18.49 0.58 4.59
C ALA A 102 18.30 0.34 3.07
N ALA A 103 19.38 0.35 2.29
CA ALA A 103 19.33 0.06 0.85
C ALA A 103 18.86 -1.37 0.53
N ARG A 104 19.33 -2.38 1.28
CA ARG A 104 18.83 -3.77 1.15
C ARG A 104 17.36 -3.90 1.54
N PHE A 105 16.89 -3.05 2.45
CA PHE A 105 15.48 -3.03 2.79
C PHE A 105 14.64 -2.37 1.68
N ALA A 106 15.14 -1.27 1.12
CA ALA A 106 14.45 -0.48 0.09
C ALA A 106 14.02 -1.30 -1.13
N VAL A 107 14.81 -2.30 -1.55
CA VAL A 107 14.46 -3.17 -2.72
C VAL A 107 13.27 -4.09 -2.45
N ARG A 108 12.83 -4.24 -1.20
CA ARG A 108 11.65 -5.02 -0.81
C ARG A 108 10.35 -4.23 -0.98
N ILE A 109 10.45 -2.92 -1.19
CA ILE A 109 9.32 -2.00 -1.35
C ILE A 109 8.88 -2.04 -2.81
N SER A 110 7.58 -2.27 -3.05
CA SER A 110 7.05 -2.25 -4.40
C SER A 110 7.10 -0.83 -5.01
N PRO A 111 7.25 -0.69 -6.34
CA PRO A 111 7.28 0.62 -7.00
C PRO A 111 6.05 1.50 -6.73
N ASP A 112 4.90 0.89 -6.43
CA ASP A 112 3.66 1.60 -6.07
C ASP A 112 3.54 1.96 -4.57
N GLY A 113 4.53 1.60 -3.76
CA GLY A 113 4.59 1.85 -2.32
C GLY A 113 3.68 0.96 -1.47
N ARG A 114 2.87 0.07 -2.06
CA ARG A 114 1.81 -0.64 -1.33
C ARG A 114 2.24 -1.90 -0.63
N HIS A 115 3.38 -2.46 -1.03
CA HIS A 115 3.85 -3.74 -0.53
C HIS A 115 5.27 -3.62 0.00
N VAL A 116 5.53 -4.36 1.07
CA VAL A 116 6.88 -4.67 1.56
C VAL A 116 6.94 -6.17 1.73
N ASP A 117 7.88 -6.82 1.03
CA ASP A 117 7.96 -8.30 0.98
C ASP A 117 6.66 -8.97 0.50
N GLY A 118 5.98 -8.33 -0.46
CA GLY A 118 4.68 -8.82 -0.94
C GLY A 118 3.53 -8.65 0.06
N LYS A 119 3.79 -8.22 1.30
CA LYS A 119 2.73 -7.89 2.27
C LYS A 119 2.21 -6.50 2.01
N ARG A 120 0.90 -6.38 1.88
CA ARG A 120 0.20 -5.12 1.62
C ARG A 120 0.10 -4.27 2.89
N PHE A 121 0.30 -2.96 2.77
CA PHE A 121 -0.06 -2.02 3.83
C PHE A 121 -1.58 -1.85 3.95
N PRO A 122 -2.12 -1.63 5.16
CA PRO A 122 -3.57 -1.48 5.35
C PRO A 122 -4.12 -0.14 4.86
N TRP A 123 -3.28 0.78 4.37
CA TRP A 123 -3.68 2.13 3.98
C TRP A 123 -4.43 2.17 2.65
N LEU A 124 -5.34 3.15 2.56
CA LEU A 124 -6.08 3.46 1.33
C LEU A 124 -5.29 4.44 0.48
N GLU A 125 -4.62 5.36 1.15
CA GLU A 125 -3.87 6.45 0.57
C GLU A 125 -2.65 5.95 -0.19
N ALA A 126 -2.21 6.75 -1.17
CA ALA A 126 -0.90 6.53 -1.77
C ALA A 126 0.17 6.60 -0.68
N THR A 127 1.21 5.77 -0.84
CA THR A 127 2.39 5.87 0.01
C THR A 127 3.61 6.10 -0.83
N HIS A 128 4.45 6.98 -0.34
CA HIS A 128 5.67 7.38 -1.01
C HIS A 128 6.84 7.11 -0.10
N PHE A 129 7.88 6.49 -0.67
CA PHE A 129 9.09 6.15 0.06
C PHE A 129 10.29 6.87 -0.52
N TRP A 130 11.17 7.33 0.37
CA TRP A 130 12.50 7.81 0.05
C TRP A 130 13.53 7.14 0.95
N LEU A 131 14.71 6.91 0.39
CA LEU A 131 15.89 6.51 1.13
C LEU A 131 16.81 7.72 1.30
N LEU A 132 17.15 8.05 2.55
CA LEU A 132 18.06 9.14 2.90
C LEU A 132 19.18 8.60 3.80
N GLY A 133 20.27 8.15 3.18
CA GLY A 133 21.37 7.49 3.88
C GLY A 133 20.88 6.22 4.60
N ARG A 134 20.86 6.25 5.94
CA ARG A 134 20.37 5.15 6.79
C ARG A 134 18.88 5.25 7.15
N HIS A 135 18.17 6.26 6.69
CA HIS A 135 16.77 6.47 7.06
C HIS A 135 15.87 6.15 5.87
N LEU A 136 14.81 5.41 6.14
CA LEU A 136 13.69 5.27 5.22
C LEU A 136 12.60 6.27 5.63
N ILE A 137 12.18 7.10 4.69
CA ILE A 137 11.13 8.10 4.89
C ILE A 137 9.88 7.57 4.20
N LEU A 138 8.77 7.56 4.92
CA LEU A 138 7.45 7.16 4.46
C LEU A 138 6.52 8.37 4.57
N LEU A 139 5.95 8.80 3.44
CA LEU A 139 4.86 9.78 3.40
C LEU A 139 3.56 9.06 3.05
N ARG A 140 2.51 9.29 3.83
CA ARG A 140 1.15 8.86 3.52
C ARG A 140 0.38 9.99 2.85
N GLY A 141 -0.38 9.66 1.81
CA GLY A 141 -1.13 10.64 1.02
C GLY A 141 -0.26 11.37 0.00
N VAL A 142 -0.77 12.50 -0.48
CA VAL A 142 -0.12 13.35 -1.48
C VAL A 142 0.00 14.75 -0.91
N GLU A 143 1.20 15.15 -0.52
CA GLU A 143 1.52 16.53 -0.11
C GLU A 143 2.62 17.07 -1.04
N PRO A 144 2.24 17.84 -2.08
CA PRO A 144 3.17 18.23 -3.14
C PRO A 144 4.41 18.99 -2.65
N THR A 145 4.28 19.78 -1.58
CA THR A 145 5.36 20.61 -1.05
C THR A 145 6.48 19.75 -0.46
N LEU A 146 6.14 18.84 0.45
CA LEU A 146 7.06 17.87 1.07
C LEU A 146 7.65 16.93 0.03
N MET A 147 6.83 16.42 -0.88
CA MET A 147 7.30 15.56 -1.96
C MET A 147 8.37 16.28 -2.78
N ALA A 148 8.11 17.52 -3.21
CA ALA A 148 9.07 18.32 -3.98
C ALA A 148 10.31 18.73 -3.18
N ARG A 149 10.22 18.83 -1.85
CA ARG A 149 11.38 19.08 -0.97
C ARG A 149 12.24 17.84 -0.83
N LEU A 150 11.63 16.69 -0.57
CA LEU A 150 12.33 15.40 -0.49
C LEU A 150 13.01 15.06 -1.81
N ASP A 151 12.36 15.31 -2.96
CA ASP A 151 12.97 15.04 -4.27
C ASP A 151 14.14 15.96 -4.61
N ARG A 152 14.15 17.19 -4.06
CA ARG A 152 15.26 18.14 -4.23
C ARG A 152 16.36 17.95 -3.21
N HIS A 153 16.13 17.15 -2.17
CA HIS A 153 17.14 16.89 -1.15
C HIS A 153 18.28 16.06 -1.78
N PRO A 154 19.55 16.54 -1.75
CA PRO A 154 20.64 15.99 -2.57
C PRO A 154 20.96 14.52 -2.28
N SER A 155 20.70 14.07 -1.06
CA SER A 155 20.97 12.69 -0.63
C SER A 155 19.74 11.79 -0.58
N ALA A 156 18.56 12.28 -0.97
CA ALA A 156 17.32 11.51 -0.93
C ALA A 156 17.10 10.80 -2.26
N ILE A 157 16.79 9.51 -2.21
CA ILE A 157 16.47 8.68 -3.37
C ILE A 157 15.02 8.25 -3.23
N ARG A 158 14.16 8.72 -4.14
CA ARG A 158 12.77 8.27 -4.19
C ARG A 158 12.72 6.79 -4.63
N LEU A 159 11.96 5.98 -3.90
CA LEU A 159 11.82 4.54 -4.14
C LEU A 159 10.52 4.19 -4.86
N THR A 160 9.48 5.02 -4.70
CA THR A 160 8.15 4.82 -5.31
C THR A 160 7.92 5.73 -6.50
N GLU A 161 7.16 5.28 -7.50
CA GLU A 161 6.84 6.07 -8.69
C GLU A 161 6.04 7.34 -8.37
N ARG A 162 6.29 8.42 -9.13
CA ARG A 162 5.47 9.64 -9.12
C ARG A 162 4.27 9.46 -10.01
N MET A 163 3.11 9.28 -9.40
CA MET A 163 1.85 9.33 -10.12
C MET A 163 1.21 10.72 -10.14
N ASP A 164 1.59 11.58 -9.20
CA ASP A 164 1.16 12.99 -9.08
C ASP A 164 1.81 13.93 -10.11
N GLN A 165 3.01 13.60 -10.59
CA GLN A 165 3.74 14.38 -11.61
C GLN A 165 3.65 13.85 -13.03
N ALA A 166 2.85 12.81 -13.21
CA ALA A 166 2.40 12.47 -14.53
C ALA A 166 1.65 13.67 -15.11
N ASP A 167 2.03 14.13 -16.31
CA ASP A 167 1.12 14.90 -17.17
C ASP A 167 -0.30 14.35 -16.99
N PRO A 168 -1.29 15.16 -16.55
CA PRO A 168 -2.64 14.68 -16.22
C PRO A 168 -3.23 13.77 -17.30
N THR A 169 -2.93 14.07 -18.57
CA THR A 169 -3.33 13.23 -19.71
C THR A 169 -2.66 11.85 -19.68
N ARG A 170 -1.35 11.77 -19.39
CA ARG A 170 -0.64 10.49 -19.20
C ARG A 170 -1.10 9.76 -17.94
N ALA A 171 -1.41 10.49 -16.86
CA ALA A 171 -1.93 9.93 -15.62
C ALA A 171 -3.28 9.24 -15.86
N ALA A 172 -4.20 9.96 -16.50
CA ALA A 172 -5.51 9.47 -16.89
C ALA A 172 -5.41 8.27 -17.84
N ALA A 173 -4.57 8.33 -18.87
CA ALA A 173 -4.36 7.20 -19.78
C ALA A 173 -3.87 5.94 -19.05
N ARG A 174 -2.91 6.08 -18.13
CA ARG A 174 -2.41 4.95 -17.32
C ARG A 174 -3.45 4.43 -16.32
N ALA A 175 -4.25 5.30 -15.73
CA ALA A 175 -5.37 4.90 -14.87
C ALA A 175 -6.42 4.11 -15.66
N GLY A 176 -6.85 4.64 -16.81
CA GLY A 176 -7.79 3.98 -17.71
C GLY A 176 -7.32 2.59 -18.15
N GLU A 177 -6.04 2.44 -18.54
CA GLU A 177 -5.50 1.15 -18.96
C GLU A 177 -5.42 0.13 -17.81
N ARG A 178 -5.03 0.56 -16.61
CA ARG A 178 -5.02 -0.31 -15.42
C ARG A 178 -6.43 -0.75 -15.04
N VAL A 179 -7.38 0.18 -15.03
CA VAL A 179 -8.78 -0.13 -14.75
C VAL A 179 -9.35 -1.07 -15.79
N ARG A 180 -9.12 -0.82 -17.09
CA ARG A 180 -9.57 -1.70 -18.18
C ARG A 180 -9.06 -3.13 -17.99
N ARG A 181 -7.78 -3.31 -17.66
CA ARG A 181 -7.20 -4.64 -17.38
C ARG A 181 -7.84 -5.32 -16.17
N ALA A 182 -8.04 -4.57 -15.08
CA ALA A 182 -8.62 -5.11 -13.86
C ALA A 182 -10.11 -5.48 -14.05
N VAL A 183 -10.88 -4.64 -14.74
CA VAL A 183 -12.28 -4.92 -15.10
C VAL A 183 -12.37 -6.13 -16.03
N ALA A 184 -11.51 -6.22 -17.05
CA ALA A 184 -11.47 -7.38 -17.95
C ALA A 184 -11.27 -8.69 -17.17
N THR A 185 -10.33 -8.68 -16.21
CA THR A 185 -10.06 -9.83 -15.35
C THR A 185 -11.28 -10.19 -14.49
N ARG A 186 -11.93 -9.20 -13.88
CA ARG A 186 -13.07 -9.42 -12.96
C ARG A 186 -14.34 -9.87 -13.67
N LEU A 187 -14.57 -9.42 -14.90
CA LEU A 187 -15.71 -9.82 -15.73
C LEU A 187 -15.40 -11.03 -16.62
N GLU A 188 -14.23 -11.66 -16.45
CA GLU A 188 -13.78 -12.81 -17.26
C GLU A 188 -13.85 -12.55 -18.78
N THR A 189 -13.51 -11.33 -19.20
CA THR A 189 -13.53 -10.88 -20.60
C THR A 189 -12.14 -10.44 -21.07
N THR A 190 -12.01 -10.09 -22.36
CA THR A 190 -10.75 -9.57 -22.91
C THR A 190 -10.70 -8.05 -22.81
N GLN A 191 -9.50 -7.47 -22.69
CA GLN A 191 -9.34 -6.01 -22.71
C GLN A 191 -9.84 -5.37 -24.02
N GLY A 192 -9.86 -6.12 -25.13
CA GLY A 192 -10.38 -5.65 -26.41
C GLY A 192 -11.90 -5.50 -26.43
N ALA A 193 -12.62 -6.19 -25.54
CA ALA A 193 -14.08 -6.06 -25.38
C ALA A 193 -14.48 -4.82 -24.55
N LEU A 194 -13.50 -4.13 -23.95
CA LEU A 194 -13.70 -2.94 -23.13
C LEU A 194 -13.06 -1.73 -23.82
N ARG A 195 -13.84 -0.67 -24.02
CA ARG A 195 -13.33 0.61 -24.53
C ARG A 195 -13.36 1.66 -23.43
N VAL A 196 -12.22 2.28 -23.11
CA VAL A 196 -12.18 3.44 -22.21
C VAL A 196 -12.81 4.63 -22.94
N ARG A 197 -13.90 5.15 -22.40
CA ARG A 197 -14.62 6.31 -22.92
C ARG A 197 -14.21 7.60 -22.23
N GLU A 198 -14.06 7.56 -20.91
CA GLU A 198 -13.73 8.74 -20.10
C GLU A 198 -12.90 8.34 -18.88
N VAL A 199 -11.98 9.20 -18.48
CA VAL A 199 -11.19 9.06 -17.24
C VAL A 199 -11.14 10.42 -16.56
N GLU A 200 -11.68 10.49 -15.35
CA GLU A 200 -11.77 11.72 -14.56
C GLU A 200 -11.11 11.54 -13.20
N LEU A 201 -10.32 12.52 -12.78
CA LEU A 201 -9.80 12.59 -11.42
C LEU A 201 -10.89 13.13 -10.50
N VAL A 202 -11.23 12.37 -9.47
CA VAL A 202 -12.32 12.69 -8.53
C VAL A 202 -11.87 12.53 -7.09
N ARG A 203 -12.52 13.27 -6.19
CA ARG A 203 -12.37 13.11 -4.75
C ARG A 203 -13.54 12.28 -4.21
N TRP A 204 -13.22 11.19 -3.55
CA TRP A 204 -14.18 10.30 -2.91
C TRP A 204 -14.42 10.76 -1.46
N GLU A 205 -15.59 11.30 -1.18
CA GLU A 205 -15.97 11.72 0.19
C GLU A 205 -16.17 10.51 1.12
N ALA A 206 -16.62 9.37 0.57
CA ALA A 206 -16.80 8.11 1.29
C ALA A 206 -16.01 6.98 0.61
N PRO A 207 -14.68 6.92 0.75
CA PRO A 207 -13.83 6.02 -0.03
C PRO A 207 -14.09 4.53 0.22
N CYS A 208 -14.53 4.14 1.42
CA CYS A 208 -14.89 2.75 1.72
C CYS A 208 -16.04 2.25 0.85
N GLU A 209 -17.10 3.06 0.74
CA GLU A 209 -18.26 2.75 -0.09
C GLU A 209 -17.88 2.83 -1.57
N ALA A 210 -17.19 3.91 -1.96
CA ALA A 210 -16.84 4.16 -3.36
C ALA A 210 -15.89 3.11 -3.95
N LEU A 211 -15.00 2.51 -3.14
CA LEU A 211 -13.98 1.57 -3.59
C LEU A 211 -14.23 0.11 -3.16
N GLN A 212 -15.40 -0.18 -2.58
CA GLN A 212 -15.81 -1.52 -2.12
C GLN A 212 -14.71 -2.24 -1.34
N THR A 213 -14.09 -1.54 -0.40
CA THR A 213 -12.98 -2.10 0.37
C THR A 213 -13.53 -2.91 1.51
N ASP A 214 -12.99 -4.11 1.75
CA ASP A 214 -13.33 -4.94 2.92
C ASP A 214 -13.15 -4.09 4.19
N ALA A 215 -14.27 -3.60 4.72
CA ALA A 215 -14.31 -2.45 5.63
C ALA A 215 -13.79 -2.76 7.05
N SER A 216 -13.25 -3.95 7.30
CA SER A 216 -12.89 -4.40 8.64
C SER A 216 -11.58 -3.83 9.16
N THR A 217 -10.72 -3.22 8.33
CA THR A 217 -9.39 -2.73 8.77
C THR A 217 -8.98 -1.35 8.26
N ALA A 218 -9.74 -0.73 7.34
CA ALA A 218 -9.36 0.54 6.75
C ALA A 218 -10.08 1.72 7.42
N SER A 219 -9.32 2.66 7.99
CA SER A 219 -9.89 3.94 8.44
C SER A 219 -10.20 4.78 7.20
N CYS A 220 -11.46 4.81 6.79
CA CYS A 220 -11.97 5.55 5.63
C CYS A 220 -12.51 6.95 5.98
N ALA A 221 -12.09 7.52 7.11
CA ALA A 221 -12.67 8.78 7.60
C ALA A 221 -12.29 10.01 6.76
N GLU A 222 -11.28 9.90 5.91
CA GLU A 222 -10.75 11.03 5.13
C GLU A 222 -11.06 10.88 3.64
N PRO A 223 -11.44 11.97 2.95
CA PRO A 223 -11.64 11.96 1.51
C PRO A 223 -10.38 11.51 0.76
N LEU A 224 -10.56 10.71 -0.29
CA LEU A 224 -9.46 10.14 -1.06
C LEU A 224 -9.53 10.57 -2.52
N LEU A 225 -8.41 11.00 -3.11
CA LEU A 225 -8.32 11.19 -4.56
C LEU A 225 -8.27 9.86 -5.30
N GLY A 226 -8.96 9.78 -6.43
CA GLY A 226 -8.95 8.60 -7.29
C GLY A 226 -9.47 8.89 -8.69
N TRP A 227 -9.75 7.83 -9.44
CA TRP A 227 -10.20 7.93 -10.82
C TRP A 227 -11.59 7.33 -10.99
N ARG A 228 -12.47 8.07 -11.66
CA ARG A 228 -13.70 7.56 -12.26
C ARG A 228 -13.41 7.24 -13.72
N VAL A 229 -13.61 5.99 -14.10
CA VAL A 229 -13.35 5.51 -15.46
C VAL A 229 -14.65 4.96 -16.04
N THR A 230 -15.11 5.59 -17.12
CA THR A 230 -16.28 5.11 -17.89
C THR A 230 -15.78 4.20 -19.00
N LEU A 231 -16.25 2.96 -19.04
CA LEU A 231 -15.93 1.94 -20.03
C LEU A 231 -17.19 1.61 -20.83
N ASP A 232 -17.06 1.30 -22.12
CA ASP A 232 -18.12 0.63 -22.87
C ASP A 232 -17.86 -0.89 -22.87
N HIS A 233 -18.87 -1.68 -22.54
CA HIS A 233 -18.89 -3.14 -22.64
C HIS A 233 -20.19 -3.57 -23.33
N HIS A 234 -20.08 -4.12 -24.54
CA HIS A 234 -21.26 -4.46 -25.36
C HIS A 234 -22.27 -3.30 -25.50
N ASP A 235 -21.77 -2.10 -25.80
CA ASP A 235 -22.55 -0.85 -25.94
C ASP A 235 -23.28 -0.37 -24.67
N GLN A 236 -23.02 -1.02 -23.52
CA GLN A 236 -23.49 -0.55 -22.22
C GLN A 236 -22.36 0.16 -21.46
N PRO A 237 -22.63 1.34 -20.87
CA PRO A 237 -21.64 2.03 -20.07
C PRO A 237 -21.46 1.31 -18.72
N LEU A 238 -20.21 1.03 -18.36
CA LEU A 238 -19.79 0.58 -17.05
C LEU A 238 -19.00 1.70 -16.37
N ILE A 239 -19.27 1.96 -15.09
CA ILE A 239 -18.51 2.93 -14.30
C ILE A 239 -17.60 2.15 -13.37
N ALA A 240 -16.29 2.35 -13.52
CA ALA A 240 -15.28 1.82 -12.63
C ALA A 240 -14.70 2.94 -11.77
N ARG A 241 -14.68 2.73 -10.46
CA ARG A 241 -14.08 3.64 -9.47
C ARG A 241 -12.78 3.03 -8.97
N THR A 242 -11.74 3.82 -8.93
CA THR A 242 -10.45 3.37 -8.40
C THR A 242 -9.75 4.45 -7.59
N ASP A 243 -8.81 4.05 -6.73
CA ASP A 243 -7.91 4.98 -6.06
C ASP A 243 -6.93 5.61 -7.05
N LEU A 244 -6.13 6.59 -6.60
CA LEU A 244 -5.21 7.29 -7.48
C LEU A 244 -4.24 6.35 -8.22
N MET A 245 -3.94 5.16 -7.68
CA MET A 245 -2.98 4.20 -8.25
C MET A 245 -3.62 3.16 -9.19
N GLY A 246 -4.95 3.04 -9.23
CA GLY A 246 -5.61 1.99 -10.01
C GLY A 246 -5.68 0.64 -9.28
N ALA A 247 -5.44 0.60 -7.96
CA ALA A 247 -5.15 -0.64 -7.23
C ALA A 247 -6.29 -1.14 -6.33
N ARG A 248 -7.34 -0.34 -6.15
CA ARG A 248 -8.65 -0.77 -5.61
C ARG A 248 -9.69 -0.51 -6.69
N LEU A 249 -10.57 -1.46 -6.95
CA LEU A 249 -11.53 -1.35 -8.05
C LEU A 249 -12.92 -1.69 -7.55
N ALA A 250 -13.85 -0.74 -7.70
CA ALA A 250 -15.27 -0.98 -7.64
C ALA A 250 -15.87 -0.79 -9.03
N ILE A 251 -16.82 -1.65 -9.40
CA ILE A 251 -17.54 -1.58 -10.67
C ILE A 251 -19.01 -1.35 -10.33
N GLU A 252 -19.64 -0.39 -11.00
CA GLU A 252 -21.06 -0.10 -10.90
C GLU A 252 -21.75 -0.47 -12.22
N GLY A 253 -22.94 -1.07 -12.12
CA GLY A 253 -23.75 -1.44 -13.28
C GLY A 253 -23.48 -2.84 -13.86
N SER A 254 -22.86 -3.74 -13.10
CA SER A 254 -22.78 -5.18 -13.41
C SER A 254 -23.96 -5.95 -12.85
#